data_AF-A0A7R9M2W1-F1
#
_entry.id   AF-A0A7R9M2W1-F1
#
_cell.length_a   1.000
_cell.length_b   1.000
_cell.length_c   1.000
_cell.angle_alpha   90.00
_cell.angle_beta   90.00
_cell.angle_gamma   90.00
#
_symmetry.space_group_name_H-M   'P 1'
#
loop_
_entity.id
_entity.type
_entity.pdbx_description
1 polymer ?
#
loop_
_entity_poly.entity_id
_entity_poly.type
_entity_poly.pdbx_seq_one_letter_code
_entity_poly.pdbx_strand_id
1 'polypeptide(L)' 'MSVPMNGRTKKEHSLVKPYQGTGMTIPSWDFSGSTMVTTSFIRITPDQQSRMGGLWNKINQKRLQYTVDALNSIN' A
#
# COMPACT_ATOMS: atom_id res chain seq x y z
N MET A 1 -20.46 20.22 6.38
CA MET A 1 -20.37 19.31 7.55
C MET A 1 -18.90 18.97 7.74
N SER A 2 -18.40 19.11 8.97
CA SER A 2 -16.99 19.22 9.38
C SER A 2 -16.02 18.20 8.76
N VAL A 3 -14.93 18.68 8.17
CA VAL A 3 -13.71 17.88 7.91
C VAL A 3 -13.07 17.61 9.27
N PRO A 4 -13.03 16.38 9.81
CA PRO A 4 -12.47 16.16 11.13
C PRO A 4 -10.95 15.96 11.06
N MET A 5 -10.27 16.67 11.97
CA MET A 5 -8.91 16.47 12.50
C MET A 5 -7.79 16.12 11.51
N ASN A 6 -7.01 17.14 11.11
CA ASN A 6 -5.55 17.17 11.00
C ASN A 6 -4.83 15.82 10.80
N GLY A 7 -5.30 15.01 9.85
CA GLY A 7 -4.79 13.67 9.58
C GLY A 7 -3.47 13.81 8.86
N ARG A 8 -2.36 13.75 9.60
CA ARG A 8 -1.04 13.64 8.98
C ARG A 8 -0.91 12.24 8.38
N THR A 9 -0.91 12.15 7.06
CA THR A 9 -0.58 10.92 6.33
C THR A 9 0.83 10.49 6.71
N LYS A 10 0.97 9.28 7.24
CA LYS A 10 2.27 8.70 7.60
C LYS A 10 2.86 8.02 6.39
N LYS A 11 3.89 8.62 5.78
CA LYS A 11 4.57 8.09 4.59
C LYS A 11 5.04 6.65 4.81
N GLU A 12 5.48 6.33 6.01
CA GLU A 12 5.94 4.99 6.38
C GLU A 12 4.83 3.93 6.42
N HIS A 13 3.55 4.34 6.46
CA HIS A 13 2.38 3.45 6.42
C HIS A 13 1.45 3.73 5.24
N SER A 14 1.94 4.43 4.23
CA SER A 14 1.18 4.72 3.01
C SER A 14 1.96 4.25 1.80
N LEU A 15 1.24 3.74 0.81
CA LEU A 15 1.78 3.42 -0.51
C LEU A 15 1.28 4.50 -1.48
N VAL A 16 2.19 5.32 -2.00
CA VAL A 16 1.88 6.37 -2.98
C VAL A 16 2.78 6.20 -4.19
N LYS A 17 2.24 6.40 -5.39
CA LYS A 17 3.02 6.37 -6.63
C LYS A 17 4.17 7.41 -6.57
N PRO A 18 5.33 7.14 -7.18
CA PRO A 18 5.69 5.90 -7.87
C PRO A 18 6.08 4.77 -6.89
N TYR A 19 5.58 3.55 -7.12
CA TYR A 19 5.85 2.40 -6.23
C TYR A 19 7.18 1.70 -6.52
N GLN A 20 7.89 2.08 -7.58
CA GLN A 20 9.26 1.66 -7.86
C GLN A 20 10.11 2.92 -8.09
N GLY A 21 11.10 3.13 -7.22
CA GLY A 21 12.17 4.11 -7.44
C GLY A 21 13.37 3.46 -8.14
N THR A 22 14.54 4.09 -8.09
CA THR A 22 15.83 3.58 -8.62
C THR A 22 16.38 2.33 -7.91
N GLY A 23 15.55 1.62 -7.15
CA GLY A 23 15.86 0.36 -6.48
C GLY A 23 14.60 -0.49 -6.31
N MET A 24 14.77 -1.82 -6.31
CA MET A 24 13.66 -2.79 -6.34
C MET A 24 12.81 -2.88 -5.04
N THR A 25 13.07 -2.04 -4.03
CA THR A 25 12.49 -2.17 -2.69
C THR A 25 11.73 -0.92 -2.25
N ILE A 26 10.49 -1.08 -1.79
CA ILE A 26 9.73 -0.01 -1.10
C ILE A 26 10.08 -0.04 0.40
N PRO A 27 10.57 1.07 0.98
CA PRO A 27 10.87 1.10 2.42
C PRO A 27 9.65 0.74 3.27
N SER A 28 9.87 -0.03 4.34
CA SER A 28 8.84 -0.46 5.31
C SER A 28 7.76 -1.43 4.80
N TRP A 29 7.75 -1.77 3.51
CA TRP A 29 6.78 -2.70 2.94
C TRP A 29 7.50 -3.95 2.43
N ASP A 30 6.93 -5.11 2.74
CA ASP A 30 7.34 -6.37 2.16
C ASP A 30 6.23 -6.89 1.24
N PHE A 31 6.65 -7.61 0.20
CA PHE A 31 5.79 -8.23 -0.80
C PHE A 31 6.08 -9.72 -0.85
N SER A 32 5.04 -10.54 -1.03
CA SER A 32 5.16 -12.00 -1.07
C SER A 32 4.20 -12.62 -2.07
N GLY A 33 4.50 -13.86 -2.46
CA GLY A 33 3.72 -14.64 -3.40
C GLY A 33 3.76 -14.07 -4.81
N SER A 34 2.59 -13.92 -5.44
CA SER A 34 2.42 -13.47 -6.83
C SER A 34 2.33 -11.94 -6.97
N THR A 35 2.65 -11.18 -5.91
CA THR A 35 2.52 -9.72 -5.92
C THR A 35 3.51 -9.09 -6.89
N MET A 36 2.99 -8.30 -7.83
CA MET A 36 3.77 -7.52 -8.79
C MET A 36 3.72 -6.05 -8.41
N VAL A 37 4.89 -5.43 -8.33
CA VAL A 37 5.03 -3.99 -8.12
C VAL A 37 5.51 -3.39 -9.43
N THR A 38 4.83 -2.34 -9.88
CA THR A 38 5.24 -1.51 -11.02
C THR A 38 5.35 -0.08 -10.55
N THR A 39 5.91 0.81 -11.38
CA THR A 39 5.96 2.24 -11.07
C THR A 39 4.56 2.84 -10.84
N SER A 40 3.53 2.31 -11.51
CA SER A 40 2.19 2.90 -11.57
C SER A 40 1.14 2.16 -10.74
N PHE A 41 1.31 0.89 -10.42
CA PHE A 41 0.39 0.10 -9.61
C PHE A 41 1.06 -1.07 -8.89
N ILE A 42 0.41 -1.54 -7.84
CA ILE A 42 0.71 -2.82 -7.17
C ILE A 42 -0.43 -3.78 -7.46
N ARG A 43 -0.12 -4.96 -7.97
CA ARG A 43 -1.09 -6.03 -8.23
C ARG A 43 -0.78 -7.21 -7.31
N ILE A 44 -1.73 -7.56 -6.45
CA ILE A 44 -1.54 -8.64 -5.47
C ILE A 44 -1.59 -10.03 -6.15
N THR A 45 -2.53 -10.23 -7.07
CA THR A 45 -2.67 -11.45 -7.85
C THR A 45 -2.84 -11.11 -9.33
N PRO A 46 -2.16 -11.80 -10.26
CA PRO A 46 -2.50 -11.71 -11.68
C PRO A 46 -3.86 -12.36 -11.94
N ASP A 47 -4.43 -12.09 -13.11
CA ASP A 47 -5.67 -12.69 -13.59
C ASP A 47 -5.42 -14.13 -14.06
N GLN A 48 -4.98 -14.96 -13.12
CA GLN A 48 -4.75 -16.38 -13.26
C GLN A 48 -5.28 -17.04 -11.99
N GLN A 49 -6.00 -18.14 -12.18
CA GLN A 49 -6.53 -18.90 -11.05
C GLN A 49 -5.41 -19.38 -10.11
N SER A 50 -5.78 -19.59 -8.85
CA SER A 50 -4.91 -20.19 -7.82
C SER A 50 -3.63 -19.39 -7.55
N ARG A 51 -3.66 -18.07 -7.76
CA ARG A 51 -2.56 -17.17 -7.38
C ARG A 51 -2.85 -16.55 -6.03
N MET A 52 -1.83 -16.56 -5.17
CA MET A 52 -1.88 -15.92 -3.86
C MET A 52 -0.74 -14.90 -3.80
N GLY A 53 -1.04 -13.72 -3.28
CA GLY A 53 -0.07 -12.67 -3.04
C GLY A 53 -0.41 -11.96 -1.75
N GLY A 54 0.61 -11.33 -1.17
CA GLY A 54 0.46 -10.55 0.04
C GLY A 54 1.40 -9.36 0.02
N LEU A 55 1.05 -8.37 0.84
CA LEU A 55 1.93 -7.28 1.20
C LEU A 55 1.59 -6.80 2.61
N TRP A 56 2.60 -6.39 3.35
CA TRP A 56 2.42 -5.89 4.70
C TRP A 56 3.44 -4.80 5.02
N ASN A 57 3.06 -3.96 5.98
CA ASN A 57 3.97 -2.99 6.54
C ASN A 57 4.74 -3.62 7.70
N LYS A 58 6.08 -3.51 7.69
CA LYS A 58 6.96 -4.01 8.75
C LYS A 58 6.91 -3.18 10.03
N ILE A 59 6.44 -1.94 9.95
CA ILE A 59 6.43 -1.03 11.08
C ILE A 59 5.11 -1.22 11.84
N ASN A 60 5.24 -1.51 13.14
CA ASN A 60 4.10 -1.63 14.02
C ASN A 60 3.44 -0.26 14.24
N GLN A 61 2.15 -0.16 13.91
CA GLN A 61 1.33 1.00 14.26
C GLN A 61 0.99 0.96 15.75
N LYS A 62 1.50 1.94 16.51
CA LYS A 62 1.17 2.12 17.94
C LYS A 62 -0.02 3.08 18.18
N ARG A 63 -0.69 3.54 17.12
CA ARG A 63 -1.71 4.61 17.23
C ARG A 63 -3.11 4.01 17.44
N LEU A 64 -3.82 4.51 18.46
CA LEU A 64 -5.16 4.04 18.86
C LEU A 64 -6.28 4.47 17.91
N GLN A 65 -6.03 5.40 16.97
CA GLN A 65 -7.00 5.84 15.97
C GLN A 65 -6.32 6.03 14.61
N TYR A 66 -6.77 5.30 13.58
CA TYR A 66 -6.27 5.41 12.21
C TYR A 66 -7.45 5.35 11.22
N THR A 67 -7.28 6.03 10.08
CA THR A 67 -8.17 5.94 8.91
C THR A 67 -7.35 5.38 7.76
N VAL A 68 -7.85 4.35 7.07
CA VAL A 68 -7.24 3.81 5.86
C VAL A 68 -8.08 4.24 4.68
N ASP A 69 -7.51 5.09 3.83
CA ASP A 69 -8.13 5.51 2.59
C ASP A 69 -7.63 4.60 1.45
N ALA A 70 -8.50 3.73 0.96
CA ALA A 70 -8.28 3.03 -0.30
C ALA A 70 -8.94 3.87 -1.41
N LEU A 71 -8.12 4.46 -2.29
CA LEU A 71 -8.63 5.12 -3.48
C LEU A 71 -9.18 4.03 -4.42
N ASN A 72 -10.48 3.75 -4.32
CA ASN A 72 -11.19 2.94 -5.28
C ASN A 72 -11.32 3.72 -6.59
N SER A 73 -10.39 3.51 -7.53
CA SER A 73 -10.61 3.89 -8.93
C SER A 73 -11.30 2.72 -9.65
N ILE A 74 -12.62 2.65 -9.52
CA ILE A 74 -13.45 1.84 -10.40
C ILE A 74 -14.16 2.86 -11.31
N ASN A 75 -13.83 2.83 -12.60
CA ASN A 75 -14.60 3.52 -13.64
C ASN A 75 -15.92 2.77 -13.85
#